data_AF-A0ABD2HXS8-F1
#
_entry.id   AF-A0ABD2HXS8-F1
#
_cell.length_a   1.000
_cell.length_b   1.000
_cell.length_c   1.000
_cell.angle_alpha   90.00
_cell.angle_beta   90.00
_cell.angle_gamma   90.00
#
_symmetry.space_group_name_H-M   'P 1'
#
loop_
_entity.id
_entity.type
_entity.pdbx_description
1 polymer ?
#
loop_
_entity_poly.entity_id
_entity_poly.type
_entity_poly.pdbx_seq_one_letter_code
_entity_poly.pdbx_strand_id
1 'polypeptide(L)'
;MANSSLLLPIVTLFVVLIAIEFYATAQNSISVELSQLDRQIREKQQRADQLRQQIARENNPAIKQSDMRTLQVILQEINKLQAQRESFQNTDRNAQRNFG
;
A
#
# COMPACT_ATOMS: atom_id res chain seq x y z
N MET A 1 2.77 56.78 12.59
CA MET A 1 3.72 55.65 12.50
C MET A 1 3.09 54.46 13.20
N ALA A 2 2.48 53.56 12.47
CA ALA A 2 1.95 52.31 13.01
C ALA A 2 1.83 51.30 11.86
N ASN A 3 1.93 50.01 12.23
CA ASN A 3 1.50 48.85 11.45
C ASN A 3 2.59 48.18 10.59
N SER A 4 3.53 47.46 11.22
CA SER A 4 4.37 46.47 10.51
C SER A 4 4.77 45.26 11.37
N SER A 5 3.96 44.88 12.35
CA SER A 5 4.31 43.79 13.29
C SER A 5 3.22 42.72 13.49
N LEU A 6 2.04 42.85 12.86
CA LEU A 6 0.92 41.92 13.00
C LEU A 6 0.81 40.86 11.88
N LEU A 7 1.59 40.95 10.82
CA LEU A 7 1.54 39.99 9.69
C LEU A 7 2.36 38.71 9.93
N LEU A 8 3.40 38.78 10.76
CA LEU A 8 4.27 37.64 11.07
C LEU A 8 3.55 36.44 11.73
N PRO A 9 2.67 36.62 12.75
CA PRO A 9 2.01 35.48 13.41
C PRO A 9 0.90 34.85 12.56
N ILE A 10 0.23 35.63 11.70
CA ILE A 10 -0.87 35.12 10.86
C ILE A 10 -0.31 34.26 9.71
N VAL A 11 0.78 34.70 9.08
CA VAL A 11 1.43 33.96 8.00
C VAL A 11 2.00 32.63 8.50
N THR A 12 2.61 32.59 9.69
CA THR A 12 3.10 31.33 10.28
C THR A 12 1.96 30.37 10.59
N LEU A 13 0.84 30.85 11.14
CA LEU A 13 -0.33 30.01 11.43
C LEU A 13 -0.95 29.43 10.15
N PHE A 14 -0.98 30.22 9.08
CA PHE A 14 -1.51 29.79 7.77
C PHE A 14 -0.62 28.72 7.12
N VAL A 15 0.71 28.84 7.20
CA VAL A 15 1.65 27.82 6.69
C VAL A 15 1.53 26.52 7.49
N VAL A 16 1.34 26.60 8.81
CA VAL A 16 1.12 25.42 9.67
C VAL A 16 -0.20 24.72 9.32
N LEU A 17 -1.29 25.48 9.12
CA LEU A 17 -2.58 24.92 8.70
C LEU A 17 -2.49 24.21 7.34
N ILE A 18 -1.82 24.83 6.35
CA ILE A 18 -1.59 24.20 5.04
C ILE A 18 -0.77 22.92 5.20
N ALA A 19 0.31 22.93 5.99
CA ALA A 19 1.13 21.75 6.21
C ALA A 19 0.35 20.59 6.84
N ILE A 20 -0.55 20.88 7.80
CA ILE A 20 -1.42 19.88 8.44
C ILE A 20 -2.41 19.28 7.43
N GLU A 21 -3.03 20.10 6.58
CA GLU A 21 -3.98 19.61 5.56
C GLU A 21 -3.29 18.74 4.50
N PHE A 22 -2.09 19.11 4.08
CA PHE A 22 -1.27 18.26 3.19
C PHE A 22 -0.90 16.93 3.85
N TYR A 23 -0.58 16.97 5.15
CA TYR A 23 -0.23 15.76 5.91
C TYR A 23 -1.41 14.81 6.08
N ALA A 24 -2.59 15.34 6.40
CA ALA A 24 -3.84 14.58 6.50
C ALA A 24 -4.25 13.98 5.13
N THR A 25 -4.06 14.73 4.04
CA THR A 25 -4.37 14.26 2.68
C THR A 25 -3.40 13.16 2.24
N ALA A 26 -2.11 13.29 2.57
CA ALA A 26 -1.10 12.26 2.31
C ALA A 26 -1.37 10.96 3.08
N GLN A 27 -1.69 11.03 4.38
CA GLN A 27 -2.08 9.85 5.16
C GLN A 27 -3.34 9.15 4.60
N ASN A 28 -4.34 9.93 4.17
CA ASN A 28 -5.53 9.37 3.53
C ASN A 28 -5.18 8.65 2.23
N SER A 29 -4.29 9.19 1.39
CA SER A 29 -3.86 8.51 0.16
C SER A 29 -3.10 7.20 0.43
N ILE A 30 -2.20 7.18 1.42
CA ILE A 30 -1.42 5.99 1.79
C ILE A 30 -2.32 4.89 2.36
N SER A 31 -3.32 5.25 3.18
CA SER A 31 -4.26 4.28 3.75
C SER A 31 -5.17 3.65 2.69
N VAL A 32 -5.62 4.42 1.69
CA VAL A 32 -6.39 3.92 0.55
C VAL A 32 -5.53 2.96 -0.29
N GLU A 33 -4.27 3.32 -0.55
CA GLU A 33 -3.35 2.51 -1.35
C GLU A 33 -2.96 1.20 -0.64
N LEU A 34 -2.73 1.23 0.68
CA LEU A 34 -2.54 0.03 1.49
C LEU A 34 -3.77 -0.88 1.50
N SER A 35 -4.98 -0.31 1.61
CA SER A 35 -6.22 -1.08 1.57
C SER A 35 -6.45 -1.75 0.21
N GLN A 36 -6.10 -1.07 -0.89
CA GLN A 36 -6.13 -1.63 -2.23
C GLN A 36 -5.12 -2.77 -2.39
N LEU A 37 -3.87 -2.59 -1.92
CA LEU A 37 -2.86 -3.65 -1.91
C LEU A 37 -3.33 -4.87 -1.11
N ASP A 38 -3.91 -4.66 0.07
CA ASP A 38 -4.45 -5.75 0.89
C ASP A 38 -5.61 -6.49 0.22
N ARG A 39 -6.46 -5.79 -0.54
CA ARG A 39 -7.49 -6.43 -1.35
C ARG A 39 -6.89 -7.27 -2.48
N GLN A 40 -5.94 -6.73 -3.24
CA GLN A 40 -5.29 -7.44 -4.34
C GLN A 40 -4.53 -8.69 -3.86
N ILE A 41 -3.81 -8.59 -2.72
CA ILE A 41 -3.12 -9.72 -2.11
C ILE A 41 -4.11 -10.83 -1.76
N ARG A 42 -5.22 -10.49 -1.10
CA ARG A 42 -6.26 -11.48 -0.73
C ARG A 42 -6.89 -12.15 -1.94
N GLU A 43 -7.23 -11.38 -2.97
CA GLU A 43 -7.78 -11.94 -4.21
C GLU A 43 -6.81 -12.90 -4.90
N LYS A 44 -5.52 -12.56 -4.97
CA LYS A 44 -4.50 -13.45 -5.54
C LYS A 44 -4.25 -14.68 -4.67
N GLN A 45 -4.27 -14.55 -3.35
CA GLN A 45 -4.18 -15.69 -2.42
C GLN A 45 -5.34 -16.67 -2.63
N GLN A 46 -6.57 -16.17 -2.73
CA GLN A 46 -7.75 -16.99 -3.02
C GLN A 46 -7.60 -17.73 -4.36
N ARG A 47 -7.14 -17.06 -5.42
CA ARG A 47 -6.85 -17.71 -6.71
C ARG A 47 -5.76 -18.77 -6.60
N ALA A 48 -4.69 -18.50 -5.83
CA ALA A 48 -3.62 -19.47 -5.59
C ALA A 48 -4.14 -20.72 -4.87
N ASP A 49 -5.03 -20.55 -3.87
CA ASP A 49 -5.62 -21.67 -3.14
C ASP A 49 -6.59 -22.48 -3.99
N GLN A 50 -7.40 -21.82 -4.83
CA GLN A 50 -8.25 -22.51 -5.82
C GLN A 50 -7.39 -23.33 -6.80
N LEU A 51 -6.31 -22.74 -7.32
CA LEU A 51 -5.41 -23.42 -8.24
C LEU A 51 -4.67 -24.59 -7.56
N ARG A 52 -4.28 -24.46 -6.29
CA ARG A 52 -3.73 -25.57 -5.51
C ARG A 52 -4.71 -26.73 -5.37
N GLN A 53 -5.98 -26.43 -5.11
CA GLN A 53 -7.02 -27.47 -5.03
C GLN A 53 -7.23 -28.15 -6.39
N GLN A 54 -7.17 -27.39 -7.49
CA GLN A 54 -7.23 -27.94 -8.84
C GLN A 54 -6.04 -28.87 -9.13
N ILE A 55 -4.81 -28.42 -8.86
CA ILE A 55 -3.58 -29.21 -8.99
C ILE A 55 -3.63 -30.51 -8.19
N ALA A 56 -4.22 -30.47 -6.99
CA ALA A 56 -4.36 -31.63 -6.13
C ALA A 56 -5.34 -32.68 -6.70
N ARG A 57 -6.33 -32.25 -7.48
CA ARG A 57 -7.33 -33.10 -8.13
C ARG A 57 -6.96 -33.49 -9.56
N GLU A 58 -5.95 -32.82 -10.14
CA GLU A 58 -5.50 -33.05 -11.51
C GLU A 58 -4.70 -34.34 -11.63
N ASN A 59 -5.17 -35.22 -12.53
CA ASN A 59 -4.56 -36.52 -12.81
C ASN A 59 -3.68 -36.49 -14.07
N ASN A 60 -3.86 -35.50 -14.93
CA ASN A 60 -3.05 -35.32 -16.13
C ASN A 60 -1.73 -34.58 -15.78
N PRO A 61 -0.56 -35.24 -15.93
CA PRO A 61 0.72 -34.66 -15.53
C PRO A 61 1.09 -33.40 -16.33
N ALA A 62 0.66 -33.28 -17.58
CA ALA A 62 0.93 -32.10 -18.40
C ALA A 62 0.15 -30.88 -17.91
N ILE A 63 -1.13 -31.07 -17.58
CA ILE A 63 -2.00 -30.01 -17.02
C ILE A 63 -1.49 -29.61 -15.63
N LYS A 64 -1.16 -30.61 -14.79
CA LYS A 64 -0.60 -30.38 -13.46
C LYS A 64 0.69 -29.55 -13.49
N GLN A 65 1.61 -29.84 -14.42
CA GLN A 65 2.83 -29.03 -14.58
C GLN A 65 2.53 -27.61 -15.04
N SER A 66 1.60 -27.43 -15.98
CA SER A 66 1.17 -26.11 -16.42
C SER A 66 0.58 -25.30 -15.26
N ASP A 67 -0.33 -25.89 -14.50
CA ASP A 67 -0.98 -25.26 -13.35
C ASP A 67 0.03 -24.94 -12.23
N MET A 68 1.01 -25.81 -11.99
CA MET A 68 2.09 -25.53 -11.05
C MET A 68 2.95 -24.32 -11.46
N ARG A 69 3.23 -24.13 -12.76
CA ARG A 69 3.92 -22.93 -13.26
C ARG A 69 3.06 -21.68 -13.07
N THR A 70 1.77 -21.76 -13.37
CA THR A 70 0.82 -20.68 -13.14
C THR A 70 0.75 -20.30 -11.65
N LEU A 71 0.74 -21.30 -10.75
CA LEU A 71 0.78 -21.09 -9.31
C LEU A 71 2.06 -20.37 -8.87
N GLN A 72 3.22 -20.74 -9.42
CA GLN A 72 4.49 -20.06 -9.11
C GLN A 72 4.45 -18.58 -9.50
N VAL A 73 3.88 -18.24 -10.67
CA VAL A 73 3.72 -16.85 -11.10
C VAL A 73 2.82 -16.07 -10.14
N ILE A 74 1.67 -16.63 -9.76
CA ILE A 74 0.75 -16.00 -8.81
C ILE A 74 1.43 -15.76 -7.45
N LEU A 75 2.21 -16.73 -6.95
CA LEU A 75 2.94 -16.59 -5.69
C LEU A 75 4.04 -15.51 -5.77
N GLN A 76 4.75 -15.41 -6.90
CA GLN A 76 5.72 -14.34 -7.12
C GLN A 76 5.05 -12.95 -7.13
N GLU A 77 3.88 -12.82 -7.76
CA GLU A 77 3.12 -11.58 -7.75
C GLU A 77 2.63 -11.21 -6.35
N ILE A 78 2.17 -12.18 -5.56
CA ILE A 78 1.81 -11.96 -4.15
C ILE A 78 3.01 -11.43 -3.37
N ASN A 79 4.19 -12.03 -3.53
CA ASN A 79 5.41 -11.58 -2.85
C ASN A 79 5.78 -10.13 -3.25
N LYS A 80 5.64 -9.77 -4.53
CA LYS A 80 5.87 -8.39 -5.00
C LYS A 80 4.89 -7.40 -4.35
N LEU A 81 3.60 -7.75 -4.30
CA LEU A 81 2.58 -6.91 -3.66
C LEU A 81 2.81 -6.76 -2.15
N GLN A 82 3.25 -7.83 -1.47
CA GLN A 82 3.62 -7.77 -0.05
C GLN A 82 4.83 -6.86 0.19
N ALA A 83 5.89 -6.98 -0.62
CA ALA A 83 7.04 -6.10 -0.53
C ALA A 83 6.66 -4.63 -0.78
N GLN A 84 5.77 -4.37 -1.74
CA GLN A 84 5.24 -3.04 -2.01
C GLN A 84 4.46 -2.48 -0.81
N ARG A 85 3.59 -3.30 -0.20
CA ARG A 85 2.85 -2.94 1.03
C ARG A 85 3.79 -2.59 2.18
N GLU A 86 4.83 -3.40 2.41
CA GLU A 86 5.83 -3.14 3.44
C GLU A 86 6.58 -1.83 3.19
N SER A 87 6.91 -1.53 1.93
CA SER A 87 7.50 -0.24 1.56
C SER A 87 6.60 0.93 1.92
N PHE A 88 5.30 0.86 1.61
CA PHE A 88 4.34 1.91 1.98
C PHE A 88 4.19 2.07 3.51
N GLN A 89 4.13 0.97 4.26
CA GLN A 89 4.10 1.01 5.71
C GLN A 89 5.37 1.63 6.31
N ASN A 90 6.54 1.35 5.73
CA ASN A 90 7.79 1.95 6.19
C ASN A 90 7.84 3.45 5.88
N THR A 91 7.35 3.88 4.72
CA THR A 91 7.21 5.32 4.39
C THR A 91 6.27 6.02 5.35
N ASP A 92 5.11 5.41 5.66
CA ASP A 92 4.14 5.97 6.61
C ASP A 92 4.70 6.09 8.03
N ARG A 93 5.38 5.05 8.54
CA ARG A 93 6.07 5.09 9.85
C ARG A 93 7.19 6.13 9.88
N ASN A 94 7.95 6.27 8.81
CA ASN A 94 9.02 7.26 8.72
C ASN A 94 8.47 8.67 8.63
N ALA A 95 7.37 8.90 7.91
CA ALA A 95 6.67 10.16 7.91
C ALA A 95 6.17 10.48 9.33
N GLN A 96 5.45 9.55 9.97
CA GLN A 96 4.96 9.72 11.35
C GLN A 96 6.07 10.01 12.37
N ARG A 97 7.28 9.48 12.18
CA ARG A 97 8.44 9.80 13.04
C ARG A 97 9.07 11.17 12.79
N ASN A 98 9.00 11.69 11.56
CA ASN A 98 9.62 12.97 11.21
C ASN A 98 8.68 14.16 11.41
N PHE A 99 7.36 13.93 11.38
CA PHE A 99 6.34 14.97 11.47
C PHE A 99 5.34 14.76 12.62
N GLY A 100 5.53 13.71 13.44
CA GLY A 100 4.76 13.45 14.67
C GLY A 100 5.42 14.04 15.90
#